data_AF-A0A0F9EGM4-F1
#
_entry.id   AF-A0A0F9EGM4-F1
#
_cell.length_a   1.000
_cell.length_b   1.000
_cell.length_c   1.000
_cell.angle_alpha   90.00
_cell.angle_beta   90.00
_cell.angle_gamma   90.00
#
_symmetry.space_group_name_H-M   'P 1'
#
loop_
_entity.id
_entity.type
_entity.pdbx_description
1 polymer ?
#
loop_
_entity_poly.entity_id
_entity_poly.type
_entity_poly.pdbx_seq_one_letter_code
_entity_poly.pdbx_strand_id
1 'polypeptide(L)'
;MLCLLKYDRIIYYVSCWHMNSFESDAMWNLYCGGKEGLAIETTYNKLKNSLDNDSMQIGLVEYIDFEEGSGSVLMSKRKAFEHENEVRILYGDYERRTELQANREDIYEKLSQELPNGISFEWDIEAVIERIWVHPRATAMYFEVVEDVILKFAPKLVSRLQWSEMKDIPSWLKS
;
A
#
# COMPACT_ATOMS: atom_id res chain seq x y z
N MET A 1 20.00 17.77 8.75
CA MET A 1 18.63 17.28 8.45
C MET A 1 18.48 16.75 7.02
N LEU A 2 18.93 17.46 5.98
CA LEU A 2 18.95 16.96 4.58
C LEU A 2 19.71 15.63 4.37
N CYS A 3 20.76 15.37 5.16
CA CYS A 3 21.56 14.15 5.04
C CYS A 3 20.77 12.88 5.41
N LEU A 4 19.86 12.94 6.40
CA LEU A 4 19.07 11.76 6.84
C LEU A 4 18.04 11.33 5.78
N LEU A 5 17.35 12.29 5.16
CA LEU A 5 16.38 12.03 4.08
C LEU A 5 16.98 11.30 2.86
N LYS A 6 18.27 11.56 2.58
CA LYS A 6 19.00 10.95 1.47
C LYS A 6 19.25 9.46 1.72
N TYR A 7 19.58 9.09 2.96
CA TYR A 7 19.81 7.70 3.37
C TYR A 7 18.52 6.91 3.59
N ASP A 8 17.45 7.57 4.06
CA ASP A 8 16.16 6.89 4.28
C ASP A 8 15.63 6.24 3.00
N ARG A 9 15.88 6.84 1.83
CA ARG A 9 15.46 6.31 0.51
C ARG A 9 16.10 4.99 0.11
N ILE A 10 17.26 4.65 0.68
CA ILE A 10 17.97 3.41 0.36
C ILE A 10 17.86 2.35 1.46
N ILE A 11 17.33 2.75 2.62
CA ILE A 11 17.13 1.90 3.80
C ILE A 11 15.67 1.45 3.92
N TYR A 12 14.72 2.31 3.57
CA TYR A 12 13.30 2.06 3.81
C TYR A 12 12.51 1.82 2.53
N TYR A 13 11.63 0.83 2.59
CA TYR A 13 10.57 0.61 1.61
C TYR A 13 9.22 0.90 2.27
N VAL A 14 8.31 1.49 1.49
CA VAL A 14 6.99 1.92 1.97
C VAL A 14 5.91 1.32 1.09
N SER A 15 4.91 0.70 1.71
CA SER A 15 3.65 0.33 1.07
C SER A 15 2.50 1.07 1.76
N CYS A 16 1.76 1.87 0.99
CA CYS A 16 0.64 2.66 1.50
C CYS A 16 -0.69 1.99 1.17
N TRP A 17 -1.56 1.94 2.18
CA TRP A 17 -2.92 1.45 2.10
C TRP A 17 -3.89 2.56 2.50
N HIS A 18 -5.10 2.53 1.95
CA HIS A 18 -6.17 3.46 2.32
C HIS A 18 -7.10 2.80 3.34
N MET A 19 -7.32 3.44 4.48
CA MET A 19 -8.26 2.95 5.47
C MET A 19 -9.55 3.78 5.45
N ASN A 20 -10.66 3.12 5.13
CA ASN A 20 -11.97 3.73 5.16
C ASN A 20 -13.04 2.66 5.40
N SER A 21 -14.23 3.05 5.85
CA SER A 21 -15.37 2.13 5.99
C SER A 21 -16.16 1.94 4.69
N PHE A 22 -15.91 2.76 3.67
CA PHE A 22 -16.57 2.73 2.38
C PHE A 22 -15.58 2.99 1.24
N GLU A 23 -15.94 2.57 0.03
CA GLU A 23 -15.16 2.86 -1.17
C GLU A 23 -15.11 4.38 -1.48
N SER A 24 -14.04 4.81 -2.15
CA SER A 24 -13.83 6.21 -2.53
C SER A 24 -13.59 6.31 -4.04
N ASP A 25 -14.48 7.01 -4.76
CA ASP A 25 -14.31 7.29 -6.20
C ASP A 25 -12.98 8.03 -6.47
N ALA A 26 -12.60 8.93 -5.55
CA ALA A 26 -11.32 9.64 -5.66
C ALA A 26 -10.14 8.67 -5.60
N MET A 27 -10.17 7.66 -4.72
CA MET A 27 -9.10 6.68 -4.60
C MET A 27 -9.02 5.76 -5.82
N TRP A 28 -10.18 5.35 -6.36
CA TRP A 28 -10.23 4.64 -7.63
C TRP A 28 -9.56 5.44 -8.75
N ASN A 29 -9.87 6.74 -8.88
CA ASN A 29 -9.27 7.59 -9.91
C ASN A 29 -7.77 7.89 -9.68
N LEU A 30 -7.34 8.02 -8.41
CA LEU A 30 -5.96 8.34 -8.06
C LEU A 30 -5.02 7.15 -8.27
N TYR A 31 -5.47 5.93 -7.93
CA TYR A 31 -4.63 4.73 -7.94
C TYR A 31 -4.86 3.83 -9.14
N CYS A 32 -6.00 3.92 -9.83
CA CYS A 32 -6.21 3.24 -11.10
C CYS A 32 -6.03 4.25 -12.24
N GLY A 33 -5.04 4.02 -13.11
CA GLY A 33 -4.80 4.85 -14.31
C GLY A 33 -5.88 4.74 -15.40
N GLY A 34 -7.02 4.13 -15.08
CA GLY A 34 -8.11 3.82 -15.99
C GLY A 34 -9.21 3.03 -15.30
N LYS A 35 -10.11 2.44 -16.09
CA LYS A 35 -11.24 1.65 -15.57
C LYS A 35 -10.87 0.20 -15.25
N GLU A 36 -9.66 -0.22 -15.61
CA GLU A 36 -9.10 -1.54 -15.36
C GLU A 36 -8.23 -1.45 -14.11
N GLY A 37 -8.83 -1.79 -12.98
CA GLY A 37 -8.18 -1.73 -11.69
C GLY A 37 -8.88 -2.63 -10.68
N LEU A 38 -8.17 -2.91 -9.60
CA LEU A 38 -8.67 -3.68 -8.49
C LEU A 38 -8.26 -3.04 -7.18
N ALA A 39 -9.08 -3.23 -6.16
CA ALA A 39 -8.76 -2.88 -4.79
C ALA A 39 -8.70 -4.15 -3.96
N ILE A 40 -7.64 -4.29 -3.17
CA ILE A 40 -7.49 -5.38 -2.21
C ILE A 40 -7.91 -4.83 -0.87
N GLU A 41 -8.83 -5.54 -0.22
CA GLU A 41 -9.33 -5.16 1.10
C GLU A 41 -8.84 -6.13 2.16
N THR A 42 -8.44 -5.59 3.30
CA THR A 42 -8.20 -6.33 4.54
C THR A 42 -8.55 -5.45 5.73
N THR A 43 -8.45 -5.98 6.94
CA THR A 43 -8.58 -5.17 8.16
C THR A 43 -7.21 -4.77 8.68
N TYR A 44 -7.14 -3.64 9.38
CA TYR A 44 -5.89 -3.20 10.02
C TYR A 44 -5.26 -4.29 10.89
N ASN A 45 -6.07 -5.01 11.67
CA ASN A 45 -5.58 -6.06 12.55
C ASN A 45 -5.04 -7.26 11.77
N LYS A 46 -5.71 -7.70 10.70
CA LYS A 46 -5.18 -8.79 9.84
C LYS A 46 -3.86 -8.39 9.20
N LEU A 47 -3.81 -7.18 8.63
CA LEU A 47 -2.58 -6.67 8.01
C LEU A 47 -1.43 -6.63 9.01
N LYS A 48 -1.67 -6.00 10.17
CA LYS A 48 -0.67 -5.88 11.25
C LYS A 48 -0.19 -7.23 11.75
N ASN A 49 -1.10 -8.15 12.05
CA ASN A 49 -0.75 -9.46 12.61
C ASN A 49 -0.08 -10.37 11.58
N SER A 50 -0.29 -10.14 10.28
CA SER A 50 0.32 -10.95 9.22
C SER A 50 1.77 -10.61 8.91
N LEU A 51 2.25 -9.48 9.42
CA LEU A 51 3.57 -8.91 9.10
C LEU A 51 4.37 -8.60 10.37
N ASP A 52 4.13 -9.38 11.43
CA ASP A 52 4.79 -9.21 12.73
C ASP A 52 6.26 -9.68 12.66
N ASN A 53 7.12 -8.78 12.19
CA ASN A 53 8.57 -8.98 12.02
C ASN A 53 9.30 -7.72 12.50
N ASP A 54 10.43 -7.89 13.18
CA ASP A 54 11.27 -6.80 13.72
C ASP A 54 11.72 -5.75 12.66
N SER A 55 11.70 -6.11 11.38
CA SER A 55 12.04 -5.23 10.26
C SER A 55 10.85 -4.49 9.66
N MET A 56 9.64 -4.77 10.14
CA MET A 56 8.41 -4.17 9.62
C MET A 56 7.70 -3.34 10.69
N GLN A 57 7.29 -2.13 10.32
CA GLN A 57 6.46 -1.27 11.14
C GLN A 57 5.19 -0.95 10.38
N ILE A 58 4.03 -1.12 11.03
CA ILE A 58 2.73 -0.78 10.46
C ILE A 58 2.06 0.27 11.34
N GLY A 59 1.55 1.34 10.73
CA GLY A 59 0.88 2.39 11.47
C GLY A 59 0.07 3.36 10.62
N LEU A 60 -0.71 4.19 11.31
CA LEU A 60 -1.45 5.29 10.69
C LEU A 60 -0.50 6.45 10.39
N VAL A 61 -0.71 7.10 9.25
CA VAL A 61 0.03 8.32 8.90
C VAL A 61 -0.50 9.51 9.70
N GLU A 62 0.42 10.27 10.28
CA GLU A 62 0.12 11.52 10.97
C GLU A 62 0.09 12.68 9.98
N TYR A 63 -1.04 13.38 9.91
CA TYR A 63 -1.21 14.52 9.02
C TYR A 63 -0.90 15.82 9.76
N ILE A 64 0.27 16.41 9.48
CA ILE A 64 0.79 17.57 10.18
C ILE A 64 0.89 18.81 9.28
N ASP A 65 0.84 19.97 9.92
CA ASP A 65 1.37 21.19 9.32
C ASP A 65 2.89 21.23 9.51
N PHE A 66 3.64 21.19 8.42
CA PHE A 66 5.11 21.16 8.47
C PHE A 66 5.72 22.53 8.82
N GLU A 67 4.93 23.60 8.83
CA GLU A 67 5.40 24.90 9.31
C GLU A 67 5.45 24.97 10.84
N GLU A 68 4.62 24.16 11.52
CA GLU A 68 4.41 24.24 12.97
C GLU A 68 4.76 22.94 13.73
N GLY A 69 4.98 21.83 13.02
CA GLY A 69 5.14 20.49 13.61
C GLY A 69 6.48 19.80 13.33
N SER A 70 6.81 18.82 14.17
CA SER A 70 7.86 17.82 13.92
C SER A 70 7.22 16.44 13.82
N GLY A 71 7.35 15.78 12.68
CA GLY A 71 6.83 14.43 12.46
C GLY A 71 7.90 13.48 11.93
N SER A 72 7.61 12.19 12.01
CA SER A 72 8.44 11.19 11.34
C SER A 72 8.32 11.37 9.82
N VAL A 73 9.44 11.53 9.13
CA VAL A 73 9.48 11.69 7.66
C VAL A 73 8.70 10.58 6.95
N LEU A 74 8.77 9.35 7.47
CA LEU A 74 8.17 8.17 6.87
C LEU A 74 6.73 7.91 7.34
N MET A 75 6.33 8.47 8.49
CA MET A 75 4.99 8.27 9.08
C MET A 75 4.18 9.57 9.19
N SER A 76 4.63 10.64 8.54
CA SER A 76 3.89 11.90 8.50
C SER A 76 3.67 12.37 7.06
N LYS A 77 2.58 13.09 6.83
CA LYS A 77 2.22 13.70 5.54
C LYS A 77 1.59 15.08 5.75
N ARG A 78 1.63 15.94 4.73
CA ARG A 78 1.06 17.29 4.84
C ARG A 78 -0.44 17.18 5.06
N LYS A 79 -0.99 18.07 5.88
CA LYS A 79 -2.44 18.12 6.18
C LYS A 79 -3.35 18.14 4.94
N ALA A 80 -2.90 18.72 3.83
CA ALA A 80 -3.63 18.71 2.55
C ALA A 80 -3.98 17.30 2.01
N PHE A 81 -3.25 16.25 2.44
CA PHE A 81 -3.45 14.87 2.02
C PHE A 81 -4.23 14.02 3.04
N GLU A 82 -4.81 14.62 4.07
CA GLU A 82 -5.55 13.91 5.13
C GLU A 82 -6.67 13.02 4.57
N HIS A 83 -7.27 13.42 3.45
CA HIS A 83 -8.30 12.64 2.75
C HIS A 83 -7.82 11.25 2.27
N GLU A 84 -6.52 11.01 2.18
CA GLU A 84 -5.96 9.71 1.81
C GLU A 84 -6.01 8.67 2.94
N ASN A 85 -6.25 9.07 4.21
CA ASN A 85 -6.38 8.16 5.36
C ASN A 85 -5.40 6.97 5.34
N GLU A 86 -4.10 7.27 5.21
CA GLU A 86 -3.08 6.27 4.92
C GLU A 86 -2.74 5.40 6.13
N VAL A 87 -2.60 4.11 5.87
CA VAL A 87 -1.89 3.13 6.69
C VAL A 87 -0.62 2.75 5.94
N ARG A 88 0.54 2.87 6.58
CA ARG A 88 1.82 2.51 5.96
C ARG A 88 2.37 1.23 6.57
N ILE A 89 2.89 0.37 5.70
CA ILE A 89 3.85 -0.67 6.02
C ILE A 89 5.22 -0.10 5.67
N LEU A 90 6.10 0.01 6.66
CA LEU A 90 7.49 0.38 6.51
C LEU A 90 8.34 -0.86 6.69
N TYR A 91 9.19 -1.16 5.74
CA TYR A 91 10.26 -2.13 5.91
C TYR A 91 11.59 -1.41 6.03
N GLY A 92 12.37 -1.71 7.07
CA GLY A 92 13.71 -1.20 7.27
C GLY A 92 14.78 -2.25 6.97
N ASP A 93 15.65 -1.96 6.02
CA ASP A 93 16.80 -2.79 5.66
C ASP A 93 17.95 -2.56 6.66
N TYR A 94 17.97 -3.35 7.75
CA TYR A 94 18.97 -3.21 8.81
C TYR A 94 20.40 -3.52 8.36
N GLU A 95 20.57 -4.40 7.38
CA GLU A 95 21.89 -4.74 6.82
C GLU A 95 22.45 -3.52 6.11
N ARG A 96 21.71 -2.93 5.16
CA ARG A 96 22.12 -1.67 4.51
C ARG A 96 22.32 -0.54 5.50
N ARG A 97 21.46 -0.43 6.53
CA ARG A 97 21.62 0.58 7.58
C ARG A 97 22.95 0.41 8.32
N THR A 98 23.36 -0.82 8.58
CA THR A 98 24.64 -1.13 9.26
C THR A 98 25.82 -0.81 8.35
N GLU A 99 25.76 -1.17 7.07
CA GLU A 99 26.81 -0.87 6.08
C GLU A 99 27.04 0.64 5.92
N LEU A 100 25.96 1.43 5.85
CA LEU A 100 26.03 2.90 5.72
C LEU A 100 26.63 3.60 6.94
N GLN A 101 26.55 2.98 8.13
CA GLN A 101 27.17 3.52 9.33
C GLN A 101 28.69 3.34 9.34
N ALA A 102 29.21 2.37 8.58
CA ALA A 102 30.63 2.04 8.56
C ALA A 102 31.48 2.95 7.63
N ASN A 103 30.95 3.40 6.48
CA ASN A 103 31.64 4.32 5.54
C ASN A 103 30.61 5.09 4.70
N ARG A 104 30.60 6.44 4.76
CA ARG A 104 29.37 7.21 4.51
C ARG A 104 29.09 7.67 3.08
N GLU A 105 30.09 7.82 2.22
CA GLU A 105 29.91 8.48 0.90
C GLU A 105 30.10 7.53 -0.28
N ASP A 106 31.15 6.71 -0.28
CA ASP A 106 31.43 5.70 -1.29
C ASP A 106 30.39 4.56 -1.29
N ILE A 107 29.99 4.10 -0.09
CA ILE A 107 28.96 3.07 0.06
C ILE A 107 27.58 3.59 -0.37
N TYR A 108 27.27 4.86 -0.12
CA TYR A 108 25.97 5.43 -0.51
C TYR A 108 25.74 5.31 -2.02
N GLU A 109 26.72 5.77 -2.81
CA GLU A 109 26.61 5.79 -4.26
C GLU A 109 26.41 4.36 -4.79
N LYS A 110 27.21 3.42 -4.28
CA LYS A 110 27.08 2.00 -4.62
C LYS A 110 25.69 1.45 -4.28
N LEU A 111 25.24 1.59 -3.03
CA LEU A 111 23.94 1.06 -2.59
C LEU A 111 22.76 1.70 -3.31
N SER A 112 22.89 2.99 -3.69
CA SER A 112 21.85 3.69 -4.44
C SER A 112 21.69 3.17 -5.87
N GLN A 113 22.78 2.71 -6.49
CA GLN A 113 22.75 2.11 -7.84
C GLN A 113 22.23 0.67 -7.82
N GLU A 114 22.39 -0.03 -6.69
CA GLU A 114 21.94 -1.41 -6.49
C GLU A 114 20.55 -1.51 -5.84
N LEU A 115 19.84 -0.39 -5.66
CA LEU A 115 18.55 -0.38 -4.98
C LEU A 115 17.47 -1.07 -5.83
N PRO A 116 16.89 -2.20 -5.38
CA PRO A 116 15.79 -2.81 -6.09
C PRO A 116 14.55 -1.91 -6.01
N ASN A 117 13.70 -1.96 -7.04
CA ASN A 117 12.45 -1.16 -7.09
C ASN A 117 11.41 -1.61 -6.04
N GLY A 118 11.60 -2.77 -5.43
CA GLY A 118 10.74 -3.31 -4.40
C GLY A 118 11.37 -4.54 -3.76
N ILE A 119 10.79 -4.93 -2.64
CA ILE A 119 11.18 -6.13 -1.89
C ILE A 119 10.06 -7.17 -1.97
N SER A 120 10.44 -8.44 -1.92
CA SER A 120 9.51 -9.56 -1.83
C SER A 120 9.77 -10.30 -0.53
N PHE A 121 8.72 -10.78 0.11
CA PHE A 121 8.77 -11.63 1.27
C PHE A 121 7.63 -12.64 1.20
N GLU A 122 7.78 -13.76 1.92
CA GLU A 122 6.74 -14.77 1.99
C GLU A 122 5.54 -14.23 2.77
N TRP A 123 4.37 -14.20 2.14
CA TRP A 123 3.15 -13.64 2.72
C TRP A 123 1.96 -14.51 2.38
N ASP A 124 1.26 -15.03 3.40
CA ASP A 124 0.03 -15.78 3.21
C ASP A 124 -1.14 -14.84 2.91
N ILE A 125 -1.21 -14.41 1.65
CA ILE A 125 -2.25 -13.49 1.17
C ILE A 125 -3.66 -14.09 1.31
N GLU A 126 -3.80 -15.42 1.26
CA GLU A 126 -5.10 -16.09 1.38
C GLU A 126 -5.66 -16.02 2.80
N ALA A 127 -4.79 -15.89 3.82
CA ALA A 127 -5.19 -15.65 5.21
C ALA A 127 -5.56 -14.18 5.48
N VAL A 128 -4.99 -13.24 4.73
CA VAL A 128 -5.05 -11.81 5.04
C VAL A 128 -6.11 -11.06 4.24
N ILE A 129 -6.25 -11.33 2.95
CA ILE A 129 -7.13 -10.59 2.04
C ILE A 129 -8.59 -10.98 2.33
N GLU A 130 -9.44 -10.01 2.68
CA GLU A 130 -10.87 -10.25 2.92
C GLU A 130 -11.67 -10.24 1.64
N ARG A 131 -11.37 -9.29 0.75
CA ARG A 131 -12.11 -9.06 -0.49
C ARG A 131 -11.19 -8.52 -1.58
N ILE A 132 -11.53 -8.85 -2.82
CA ILE A 132 -10.92 -8.26 -4.01
C ILE A 132 -12.04 -7.61 -4.80
N TRP A 133 -11.94 -6.30 -4.96
CA TRP A 133 -12.94 -5.50 -5.65
C TRP A 133 -12.46 -5.17 -7.05
N VAL A 134 -13.28 -5.44 -8.06
CA VAL A 134 -13.04 -4.98 -9.43
C VAL A 134 -13.63 -3.58 -9.60
N HIS A 135 -12.85 -2.68 -10.19
CA HIS A 135 -13.20 -1.29 -10.42
C HIS A 135 -14.64 -1.15 -10.98
N PRO A 136 -15.45 -0.19 -10.49
CA PRO A 136 -16.89 -0.13 -10.77
C PRO A 136 -17.21 0.00 -12.26
N ARG A 137 -16.34 0.69 -13.00
CA ARG A 137 -16.50 0.95 -14.44
C ARG A 137 -15.74 -0.04 -15.33
N ALA A 138 -15.17 -1.11 -14.78
CA ALA A 138 -14.47 -2.12 -15.58
C ALA A 138 -15.45 -2.98 -16.41
N THR A 139 -14.92 -3.62 -17.45
CA THR A 139 -15.67 -4.51 -18.35
C THR A 139 -15.79 -5.91 -17.75
N ALA A 140 -16.82 -6.67 -18.15
CA ALA A 140 -16.97 -8.06 -17.72
C ALA A 140 -15.77 -8.94 -18.12
N MET A 141 -15.19 -8.68 -19.31
CA MET A 141 -13.96 -9.34 -19.76
C MET A 141 -12.79 -9.11 -18.79
N TYR A 142 -12.64 -7.90 -18.24
CA TYR A 142 -11.60 -7.63 -17.25
C TYR A 142 -11.83 -8.42 -15.96
N PHE A 143 -13.09 -8.55 -15.52
CA PHE A 143 -13.44 -9.37 -14.36
C PHE A 143 -13.05 -10.83 -14.56
N GLU A 144 -13.40 -11.41 -15.71
CA GLU A 144 -13.06 -12.80 -16.07
C GLU A 144 -11.54 -13.02 -16.07
N VAL A 145 -10.76 -12.09 -16.61
CA VAL A 145 -9.29 -12.16 -16.60
C VAL A 145 -8.75 -12.13 -15.17
N VAL A 146 -9.29 -11.27 -14.30
CA VAL A 146 -8.88 -11.21 -12.89
C VAL A 146 -9.22 -12.52 -12.17
N GLU A 147 -10.41 -13.07 -12.43
CA GLU A 147 -10.84 -14.37 -11.89
C GLU A 147 -9.87 -15.50 -12.28
N ASP A 148 -9.50 -15.60 -13.55
CA ASP A 148 -8.55 -16.60 -14.06
C ASP A 148 -7.17 -16.48 -13.39
N VAL A 149 -6.68 -15.25 -13.19
CA VAL A 149 -5.42 -15.00 -12.48
C VAL A 149 -5.52 -15.47 -11.02
N ILE A 150 -6.62 -15.14 -10.33
CA ILE A 150 -6.81 -15.55 -8.93
C ILE A 150 -6.92 -17.07 -8.83
N LEU A 151 -7.67 -17.74 -9.71
CA LEU A 151 -7.77 -19.21 -9.74
C LEU A 151 -6.41 -19.88 -9.90
N LYS A 152 -5.52 -19.29 -10.70
CA LYS A 152 -4.18 -19.83 -10.95
C LYS A 152 -3.23 -19.66 -9.77
N PHE A 153 -3.27 -18.53 -9.07
CA PHE A 153 -2.23 -18.16 -8.11
C PHE A 153 -2.69 -18.16 -6.64
N ALA A 154 -3.98 -17.93 -6.37
CA ALA A 154 -4.55 -17.84 -5.02
C ALA A 154 -6.01 -18.32 -5.00
N PRO A 155 -6.28 -19.61 -5.31
CA PRO A 155 -7.63 -20.11 -5.58
C PRO A 155 -8.61 -19.94 -4.41
N LYS A 156 -8.16 -19.82 -3.15
CA LYS A 156 -9.07 -19.58 -2.01
C LYS A 156 -9.64 -18.16 -2.00
N LEU A 157 -9.06 -17.24 -2.78
CA LEU A 157 -9.54 -15.86 -2.90
C LEU A 157 -10.60 -15.69 -3.99
N VAL A 158 -10.85 -16.70 -4.84
CA VAL A 158 -11.81 -16.53 -5.94
C VAL A 158 -13.23 -16.24 -5.42
N SER A 159 -13.62 -16.87 -4.31
CA SER A 159 -14.91 -16.62 -3.64
C SER A 159 -14.99 -15.25 -2.97
N ARG A 160 -13.89 -14.50 -2.93
CA ARG A 160 -13.77 -13.14 -2.38
C ARG A 160 -13.66 -12.08 -3.48
N LEU A 161 -13.68 -12.48 -4.76
CA LEU A 161 -13.70 -11.58 -5.91
C LEU A 161 -15.12 -11.09 -6.17
N GLN A 162 -15.27 -9.77 -6.33
CA GLN A 162 -16.58 -9.14 -6.54
C GLN A 162 -16.45 -7.79 -7.24
N TRP A 163 -17.56 -7.33 -7.80
CA TRP A 163 -17.65 -5.96 -8.31
C TRP A 163 -17.67 -4.97 -7.16
N SER A 164 -16.99 -3.83 -7.33
CA SER A 164 -17.17 -2.64 -6.48
C SER A 164 -18.66 -2.35 -6.25
N GLU A 165 -19.03 -2.02 -5.01
CA GLU A 165 -20.38 -1.60 -4.63
C GLU A 165 -20.80 -0.34 -5.39
N MET A 166 -19.83 0.45 -5.84
CA MET A 166 -20.04 1.64 -6.66
C MET A 166 -20.45 1.34 -8.11
N LYS A 167 -20.46 0.06 -8.53
CA LYS A 167 -20.93 -0.34 -9.87
C LYS A 167 -22.44 -0.20 -10.01
N ASP A 168 -23.17 -0.49 -8.94
CA ASP A 168 -24.63 -0.55 -8.98
C ASP A 168 -25.28 0.83 -8.79
N ILE A 169 -26.36 1.07 -9.52
CA ILE A 169 -27.23 2.21 -9.26
C ILE A 169 -27.91 1.99 -7.90
N PRO A 170 -27.92 3.00 -7.00
CA PRO A 170 -28.61 2.91 -5.72
C PRO A 170 -30.06 2.44 -5.87
N SER A 171 -30.50 1.54 -5.00
CA SER A 171 -31.82 0.92 -5.08
C SER A 171 -32.98 1.93 -5.10
N TRP A 172 -32.82 3.09 -4.44
CA TRP A 172 -33.80 4.17 -4.39
C TRP A 172 -33.87 5.05 -5.65
N LEU A 173 -32.95 4.89 -6.60
CA LEU A 173 -32.99 5.55 -7.92
C LEU A 173 -33.62 4.66 -9.01
N LYS A 174 -33.99 3.42 -8.67
CA LYS A 174 -34.62 2.46 -9.59
C LYS A 174 -36.15 2.52 -9.59
N SER A 175 -36.76 3.46 -8.85
CA SER A 175 -38.22 3.65 -8.71
C SER A 175 -38.80 4.68 -9.67
#